data_AF-A0A7Y6NMQ8-F1
#
_entry.id   AF-A0A7Y6NMQ8-F1
#
_cell.length_a   1.000
_cell.length_b   1.000
_cell.length_c   1.000
_cell.angle_alpha   90.00
_cell.angle_beta   90.00
_cell.angle_gamma   90.00
#
_symmetry.space_group_name_H-M   'P 1'
#
loop_
_entity.id
_entity.type
_entity.pdbx_description
1 polymer ?
#
loop_
_entity_poly.entity_id
_entity_poly.type
_entity_poly.pdbx_seq_one_letter_code
_entity_poly.pdbx_strand_id
1 'polypeptide(L)'
;MPSISGTFEQKGTGRPFGFRIEYEVVGRTINYKADISAQGASVASPSGQFDFDASRLDPRDAVVSFVQGQVDQVNLGDAPDRP
;
A
#
# COMPACT_ATOMS: atom_id res chain seq x y z
N MET A 1 -7.34 13.58 -7.78
CA MET A 1 -7.28 12.14 -7.42
C MET A 1 -7.65 12.00 -5.95
N PRO A 2 -8.55 11.08 -5.59
CA PRO A 2 -8.80 10.75 -4.19
C PRO A 2 -7.53 10.23 -3.51
N SER A 3 -7.37 10.54 -2.23
CA SER A 3 -6.23 10.12 -1.43
C SER A 3 -6.67 9.54 -0.09
N ILE A 4 -6.06 8.42 0.29
CA ILE A 4 -6.32 7.70 1.53
C ILE A 4 -5.09 7.86 2.40
N SER A 5 -5.23 8.48 3.56
CA SER A 5 -4.17 8.53 4.55
C SER A 5 -4.54 7.74 5.79
N GLY A 6 -3.53 7.19 6.45
CA GLY A 6 -3.70 6.45 7.67
C GLY A 6 -2.36 6.06 8.27
N THR A 7 -2.42 5.11 9.19
CA THR A 7 -1.24 4.53 9.84
C THR A 7 -1.36 3.03 9.78
N PHE A 8 -0.32 2.35 9.33
CA PHE A 8 -0.21 0.89 9.41
C PHE A 8 0.82 0.53 10.47
N GLU A 9 0.65 -0.60 11.12
CA GLU A 9 1.66 -1.17 12.02
C GLU A 9 2.61 -2.06 11.21
N GLN A 10 3.92 -1.86 11.36
CA GLN A 10 4.90 -2.75 10.78
C GLN A 10 4.78 -4.14 11.39
N LYS A 11 4.39 -5.14 10.59
CA LYS A 11 4.57 -6.53 11.01
C LYS A 11 6.06 -6.79 11.25
N GLY A 12 6.38 -7.34 12.42
CA GLY A 12 7.75 -7.61 12.87
C GLY A 12 8.30 -6.58 13.88
N THR A 13 8.07 -5.30 13.66
CA THR A 13 8.66 -4.22 14.50
C THR A 13 7.63 -3.53 15.39
N GLY A 14 6.33 -3.65 15.09
CA GLY A 14 5.24 -2.99 15.83
C GLY A 14 5.25 -1.47 15.74
N ARG A 15 6.07 -0.89 14.85
CA ARG A 15 6.19 0.56 14.70
C ARG A 15 5.08 1.07 13.77
N PRO A 16 4.33 2.10 14.17
CA PRO A 16 3.38 2.73 13.26
C PRO A 16 4.13 3.52 12.20
N PHE A 17 3.77 3.31 10.93
CA PHE A 17 4.18 4.17 9.82
C PHE A 17 2.97 4.80 9.16
N GLY A 18 3.11 6.09 8.84
CA GLY A 18 2.10 6.83 8.11
C GLY A 18 2.10 6.39 6.65
N PHE A 19 0.93 6.32 6.06
CA PHE A 19 0.79 6.08 4.63
C PHE A 19 -0.14 7.12 4.00
N ARG A 20 0.10 7.39 2.72
CA ARG A 20 -0.77 8.16 1.85
C ARG A 20 -0.87 7.45 0.50
N ILE A 21 -2.04 6.98 0.14
CA ILE A 21 -2.31 6.31 -1.13
C ILE A 21 -3.14 7.26 -1.98
N GLU A 22 -2.58 7.74 -3.06
CA GLU A 22 -3.31 8.47 -4.10
C GLU A 22 -3.75 7.45 -5.15
N TYR A 23 -5.01 7.52 -5.58
CA TYR A 23 -5.51 6.60 -6.60
C TYR A 23 -6.46 7.28 -7.58
N GLU A 24 -6.58 6.69 -8.76
CA GLU A 24 -7.50 7.10 -9.81
C GLU A 24 -8.12 5.87 -10.47
N VAL A 25 -9.43 5.93 -10.68
CA VAL A 25 -10.19 4.89 -11.38
C VAL A 25 -10.34 5.32 -12.83
N VAL A 26 -9.74 4.55 -13.74
CA VAL A 26 -9.87 4.74 -15.19
C VAL A 26 -10.58 3.52 -15.76
N GLY A 27 -11.90 3.63 -15.91
CA GLY A 27 -12.73 2.50 -16.32
C GLY A 27 -12.74 1.38 -15.29
N ARG A 28 -12.08 0.26 -15.60
CA ARG A 28 -11.94 -0.92 -14.72
C ARG A 28 -10.55 -1.05 -14.09
N THR A 29 -9.68 -0.07 -14.31
CA THR A 29 -8.31 -0.09 -13.83
C THR A 29 -8.13 0.97 -12.75
N ILE A 30 -7.49 0.60 -11.64
CA ILE A 30 -7.05 1.53 -10.60
C ILE A 30 -5.56 1.81 -10.82
N ASN A 31 -5.25 3.07 -11.05
CA ASN A 31 -3.89 3.58 -10.95
C ASN A 31 -3.68 4.04 -9.51
N TYR A 32 -2.60 3.61 -8.87
CA TYR A 32 -2.31 3.99 -7.49
C TYR A 32 -0.85 4.39 -7.30
N LYS A 33 -0.65 5.27 -6.33
CA LYS A 33 0.65 5.67 -5.83
C LYS A 33 0.57 5.71 -4.31
N ALA A 34 1.30 4.82 -3.66
CA ALA A 34 1.42 4.81 -2.23
C ALA A 34 2.71 5.51 -1.82
N ASP A 35 2.60 6.44 -0.90
CA ASP A 35 3.71 7.08 -0.21
C ASP A 35 3.71 6.59 1.23
N ILE A 36 4.81 5.98 1.64
CA ILE A 36 4.94 5.37 2.96
C ILE A 36 6.00 6.16 3.71
N SER A 37 5.51 6.96 4.66
CA SER A 37 6.34 7.77 5.53
C SER A 37 6.47 7.06 6.88
N ALA A 38 7.54 6.30 7.05
CA ALA A 38 7.96 5.89 8.40
C ALA A 38 8.75 7.03 9.04
N GLN A 39 8.51 7.32 10.33
CA GLN A 39 9.31 8.32 11.05
C GLN A 39 10.80 7.95 10.95
N GLY A 40 11.55 8.73 10.16
CA GLY A 40 13.00 8.58 10.00
C GLY A 40 13.47 7.59 8.93
N ALA A 41 12.59 7.00 8.11
CA ALA A 41 13.01 6.11 7.03
C ALA A 41 12.18 6.35 5.76
N SER A 42 12.88 6.57 4.63
CA SER A 42 12.27 6.53 3.30
C SER A 42 11.92 5.08 2.99
N VAL A 43 10.66 4.71 3.21
CA VAL A 43 10.16 3.39 2.80
C VAL A 43 9.85 3.45 1.30
N ALA A 44 9.95 2.31 0.62
CA ALA A 44 9.56 2.23 -0.79
C ALA A 44 8.15 2.83 -0.98
N SER A 45 8.00 3.70 -1.98
CA SER A 45 6.72 4.26 -2.40
C SER A 45 6.20 3.47 -3.61
N PRO A 46 5.51 2.33 -3.42
CA PRO A 46 5.06 1.53 -4.56
C PRO A 46 4.00 2.29 -5.34
N SER A 47 4.13 2.25 -6.66
CA SER A 47 3.14 2.75 -7.59
C SER A 47 2.88 1.70 -8.65
N GLY A 48 1.67 1.68 -9.17
CA GLY A 48 1.27 0.67 -10.14
C GLY A 48 -0.16 0.85 -10.61
N GLN A 49 -0.59 -0.13 -11.39
CA GLN A 49 -1.95 -0.23 -11.88
C GLN A 49 -2.45 -1.66 -11.73
N PHE A 50 -3.73 -1.83 -11.39
CA PHE A 50 -4.37 -3.13 -11.34
C PHE A 50 -5.83 -3.03 -11.77
N ASP A 51 -6.35 -4.09 -12.38
CA ASP A 51 -7.77 -4.17 -12.71
C ASP A 51 -8.59 -4.56 -11.48
N PHE A 52 -9.73 -3.89 -11.31
CA PHE A 52 -10.67 -4.18 -10.23
C PHE A 52 -12.10 -4.28 -10.78
N ASP A 53 -12.93 -5.02 -10.06
CA ASP A 53 -14.35 -5.12 -10.37
C ASP A 53 -15.15 -4.19 -9.45
N ALA A 54 -15.50 -3.02 -9.97
CA ALA A 54 -16.31 -2.01 -9.27
C ALA A 54 -17.71 -2.51 -8.88
N SER A 55 -18.17 -3.63 -9.45
CA SER A 55 -19.45 -4.25 -9.09
C SER A 55 -19.36 -5.10 -7.82
N ARG A 56 -18.14 -5.43 -7.38
CA ARG A 56 -17.87 -6.37 -6.29
C ARG A 56 -17.14 -5.74 -5.10
N LEU A 57 -16.31 -4.73 -5.36
CA LEU A 57 -15.52 -4.05 -4.33
C LEU A 57 -15.50 -2.55 -4.55
N ASP A 58 -15.51 -1.81 -3.44
CA ASP A 58 -15.19 -0.39 -3.45
C ASP A 58 -13.73 -0.18 -3.89
N PRO A 59 -13.46 0.77 -4.81
CA PRO A 59 -12.09 1.03 -5.28
C PRO A 59 -11.16 1.45 -4.15
N ARG A 60 -11.70 2.09 -3.11
CA ARG A 60 -10.98 2.49 -1.91
C ARG A 60 -10.49 1.28 -1.10
N ASP A 61 -11.34 0.28 -0.90
CA ASP A 61 -10.99 -0.94 -0.16
C ASP A 61 -10.04 -1.83 -0.98
N ALA A 62 -10.27 -1.91 -2.29
CA ALA A 62 -9.41 -2.64 -3.21
C ALA A 62 -7.97 -2.11 -3.19
N VAL A 63 -7.79 -0.78 -3.30
CA VAL A 63 -6.45 -0.19 -3.30
C VAL A 63 -5.75 -0.29 -1.94
N VAL A 64 -6.47 -0.12 -0.84
CA VAL A 64 -5.90 -0.25 0.51
C VAL A 64 -5.41 -1.67 0.75
N SER A 65 -6.23 -2.66 0.43
CA SER A 65 -5.88 -4.08 0.58
C SER A 65 -4.69 -4.46 -0.31
N PHE A 66 -4.66 -3.97 -1.55
CA PHE A 66 -3.57 -4.23 -2.49
C PHE A 66 -2.24 -3.64 -2.01
N VAL A 67 -2.25 -2.36 -1.62
CA VAL A 67 -1.06 -1.67 -1.11
C VAL A 67 -0.59 -2.33 0.19
N GLN A 68 -1.49 -2.63 1.12
CA GLN A 68 -1.14 -3.29 2.37
C GLN A 68 -0.48 -4.66 2.13
N GLY A 69 -1.00 -5.45 1.17
CA GLY A 69 -0.39 -6.71 0.76
C GLY A 69 1.01 -6.56 0.16
N GLN A 70 1.24 -5.52 -0.67
CA GLN A 70 2.58 -5.22 -1.20
C GLN A 70 3.57 -4.80 -0.11
N VAL A 71 3.14 -3.96 0.84
CA VAL A 71 3.98 -3.54 1.96
C VAL A 71 4.35 -4.73 2.84
N ASP A 72 3.41 -5.65 3.09
CA ASP A 72 3.69 -6.89 3.83
C ASP A 72 4.74 -7.74 3.12
N GLN A 73 4.63 -7.92 1.79
CA GLN A 73 5.62 -8.67 1.01
C GLN A 73 7.00 -8.00 0.93
N VAL A 74 7.05 -6.68 0.72
CA VAL A 74 8.33 -5.94 0.67
C VAL A 74 9.04 -6.00 2.02
N ASN A 75 8.28 -5.97 3.11
CA ASN A 75 8.82 -6.04 4.47
C ASN A 75 9.23 -7.49 4.86
N LEU A 76 8.55 -8.52 4.33
CA LEU A 76 9.00 -9.92 4.45
C LEU A 76 10.23 -10.23 3.58
N GLY A 77 10.47 -9.47 2.52
CA GLY A 77 11.67 -9.57 1.69
C GLY A 77 12.95 -9.06 2.38
N ASP A 78 12.82 -8.34 3.51
CA ASP A 78 13.93 -7.86 4.35
C ASP A 78 14.05 -8.66 5.66
N ALA A 79 13.48 -9.87 5.73
CA ALA A 79 13.91 -10.84 6.72
C ALA A 79 15.12 -11.59 6.13
N PRO A 80 16.37 -11.28 6.51
CA PRO A 80 17.50 -12.14 6.18
C PRO A 80 17.27 -13.49 6.87
N ASP A 81 16.81 -14.46 6.09
CA ASP A 81 16.86 -15.86 6.46
C ASP A 81 18.34 -16.23 6.61
N ARG A 82 18.76 -16.36 7.88
CA ARG A 82 20.08 -16.81 8.28
C ARG A 82 19.90 -18.19 8.92
N PRO A 83 20.27 -19.25 8.20
CA PRO A 83 21.02 -20.36 8.79
C PRO A 83 22.50 -20.30 8.38
#